data_AF-D2JY69-F1
#
_entry.id   AF-D2JY69-F1
#
_cell.length_a   1.000
_cell.length_b   1.000
_cell.length_c   1.000
_cell.angle_alpha   90.00
_cell.angle_beta   90.00
_cell.angle_gamma   90.00
#
_symmetry.space_group_name_H-M   'P 1'
#
loop_
_entity.id
_entity.type
_entity.pdbx_description
1 polymer ?
#
loop_
_entity_poly.entity_id
_entity_poly.type
_entity_poly.pdbx_seq_one_letter_code
_entity_poly.pdbx_strand_id
1 'polypeptide(L)'
;MGPTGAGKSTFISYACRKASKDLIGHNLESCTSKVQPIRITTGTHNVILVDTPGFDDTNMSDTRVLGMIADWLLETYNNQVKLAGIIYMHRISDNRMAGTPLKNLKMFAQLCGTAAADRVILVTTMWGRVKQDVGAKREEELKSKFWKDMIDKKAKVARFEASFDSAWAIIGRVYEPLEREAVLLQEELADLQKKLSETGAGKTLYNTLQKQLDEEKRLLKELYDEAERQDNPTLAADLKNQYEQVRHNSSDL
;
A
#
# COMPACT_ATOMS: atom_id res chain seq x y z
N MET A 1 2.62 -1.20 2.39
CA MET A 1 2.28 -0.11 1.43
C MET A 1 2.96 1.19 1.85
N GLY A 2 3.08 2.17 0.93
CA GLY A 2 3.75 3.45 1.16
C GLY A 2 4.64 3.86 -0.02
N PRO A 3 5.12 5.12 -0.07
CA PRO A 3 5.90 5.62 -1.21
C PRO A 3 7.22 4.86 -1.42
N THR A 4 7.80 5.01 -2.60
CA THR A 4 9.10 4.46 -2.96
C THR A 4 10.17 5.02 -2.01
N GLY A 5 11.03 4.12 -1.53
CA GLY A 5 12.04 4.46 -0.51
C GLY A 5 11.51 4.63 0.92
N ALA A 6 10.23 4.36 1.22
CA ALA A 6 9.70 4.45 2.58
C ALA A 6 10.25 3.40 3.57
N GLY A 7 10.98 2.39 3.09
CA GLY A 7 11.58 1.33 3.92
C GLY A 7 10.76 0.03 4.02
N LYS A 8 9.85 -0.23 3.06
CA LYS A 8 9.01 -1.45 3.01
C LYS A 8 9.84 -2.74 2.97
N SER A 9 10.71 -2.88 1.97
CA SER A 9 11.60 -4.04 1.83
C SER A 9 12.60 -4.15 2.98
N THR A 10 13.10 -3.00 3.48
CA THR A 10 13.96 -2.95 4.66
C THR A 10 13.26 -3.50 5.91
N PHE A 11 12.01 -3.12 6.14
CA PHE A 11 11.20 -3.64 7.23
C PHE A 11 11.07 -5.16 7.17
N ILE A 12 10.77 -5.71 5.99
CA ILE A 12 10.65 -7.16 5.81
C ILE A 12 12.00 -7.85 6.01
N SER A 13 13.10 -7.27 5.54
CA SER A 13 14.45 -7.79 5.79
C SER A 13 14.75 -7.90 7.29
N TYR A 14 14.45 -6.86 8.08
CA TYR A 14 14.61 -6.91 9.53
C TYR A 14 13.71 -7.97 10.15
N ALA A 15 12.43 -8.05 9.75
CA ALA A 15 11.50 -9.07 10.25
C ALA A 15 11.99 -10.51 9.99
N CYS A 16 12.65 -10.75 8.86
CA CYS A 16 13.15 -12.06 8.46
C CYS A 16 14.44 -12.50 9.17
N ARG A 17 15.11 -11.64 9.95
CA ARG A 17 16.51 -11.84 10.41
C ARG A 17 17.50 -12.17 9.29
N LYS A 18 17.16 -11.86 8.03
CA LYS A 18 18.07 -12.01 6.90
C LYS A 18 18.99 -10.79 6.90
N ALA A 19 20.30 -11.00 6.80
CA ALA A 19 21.21 -9.92 6.47
C ALA A 19 20.67 -9.26 5.20
N SER A 20 20.53 -7.93 5.20
CA SER A 20 19.83 -7.21 4.14
C SER A 20 20.36 -7.52 2.73
N LYS A 21 21.58 -8.05 2.59
CA LYS A 21 22.19 -8.49 1.33
C LYS A 21 21.53 -9.70 0.64
N ASP A 22 20.80 -10.56 1.35
CA ASP A 22 20.21 -11.78 0.73
C ASP A 22 18.76 -11.59 0.24
N LEU A 23 18.12 -10.48 0.64
CA LEU A 23 16.82 -10.02 0.10
C LEU A 23 17.00 -8.81 -0.83
N ILE A 24 18.00 -7.97 -0.56
CA ILE A 24 18.49 -6.95 -1.50
C ILE A 24 19.44 -7.66 -2.45
N GLY A 25 18.88 -8.53 -3.30
CA GLY A 25 19.61 -9.09 -4.43
C GLY A 25 20.28 -7.94 -5.18
N HIS A 26 21.58 -8.09 -5.42
CA HIS A 26 22.46 -7.18 -6.13
C HIS A 26 21.76 -6.32 -7.19
N ASN A 27 21.31 -5.13 -6.78
CA ASN A 27 21.13 -3.94 -7.57
C ASN A 27 20.75 -2.82 -6.61
N LEU A 28 21.55 -1.76 -6.60
CA LEU A 28 21.20 -0.48 -5.97
C LEU A 28 20.00 0.21 -6.68
N GLU A 29 19.36 -0.46 -7.65
CA GLU A 29 18.07 -0.18 -8.25
C GLU A 29 16.99 -1.18 -7.78
N SER A 30 16.76 -1.29 -6.47
CA SER A 30 15.67 -2.13 -5.97
C SER A 30 14.36 -1.34 -5.97
N CYS A 31 13.81 -1.09 -7.16
CA CYS A 31 12.38 -0.89 -7.29
C CYS A 31 11.73 -2.27 -7.21
N THR A 32 11.01 -2.57 -6.13
CA THR A 32 10.15 -3.75 -6.10
C THR A 32 9.14 -3.61 -7.25
N SER A 33 9.32 -4.35 -8.34
CA SER A 33 8.49 -4.24 -9.55
C SER A 33 7.31 -5.21 -9.55
N LYS A 34 7.21 -6.07 -8.52
CA LYS A 34 6.17 -7.10 -8.35
C LYS A 34 5.72 -7.21 -6.90
N VAL A 35 4.49 -7.64 -6.66
CA VAL A 35 4.04 -8.00 -5.32
C VAL A 35 4.71 -9.32 -4.91
N GLN A 36 5.39 -9.34 -3.76
CA GLN A 36 6.20 -10.47 -3.31
C GLN A 36 5.77 -10.95 -1.91
N PRO A 37 5.08 -12.09 -1.80
CA PRO A 37 4.77 -12.70 -0.52
C PRO A 37 6.01 -13.38 0.06
N ILE A 38 6.31 -13.09 1.33
CA ILE A 38 7.42 -13.63 2.10
C ILE A 38 6.85 -14.28 3.35
N ARG A 39 6.94 -15.61 3.42
CA ARG A 39 6.53 -16.37 4.59
C ARG A 39 7.62 -16.35 5.65
N ILE A 40 7.23 -16.00 6.88
CA ILE A 40 8.10 -15.97 8.05
C ILE A 40 7.43 -16.80 9.14
N THR A 41 8.18 -17.75 9.70
CA THR A 41 7.74 -18.53 10.84
C THR A 41 8.61 -18.16 12.03
N THR A 42 8.00 -17.64 13.09
CA THR A 42 8.68 -17.33 14.36
C THR A 42 7.95 -17.97 15.52
N GLY A 43 8.58 -18.97 16.14
CA GLY A 43 7.97 -19.72 17.23
C GLY A 43 6.62 -20.32 16.80
N THR A 44 5.54 -19.82 17.40
CA THR A 44 4.16 -20.28 17.21
C THR A 44 3.39 -19.58 16.08
N HIS A 45 3.93 -18.52 15.48
CA HIS A 45 3.21 -17.72 14.48
C HIS A 45 3.74 -17.94 13.06
N ASN A 46 2.82 -18.15 12.13
CA ASN A 46 3.08 -18.15 10.70
C ASN A 46 2.57 -16.84 10.11
N VAL A 47 3.49 -16.04 9.57
CA VAL A 47 3.22 -14.71 9.04
C VAL A 47 3.54 -14.71 7.56
N ILE A 48 2.69 -14.08 6.75
CA ILE A 48 3.02 -13.77 5.36
C ILE A 48 3.10 -12.25 5.28
N LEU A 49 4.32 -11.73 5.10
CA LEU A 49 4.54 -10.33 4.77
C LEU A 49 4.56 -10.17 3.27
N VAL A 50 3.84 -9.18 2.77
CA VAL A 50 3.73 -8.94 1.34
C VAL A 50 4.48 -7.66 1.03
N ASP A 51 5.62 -7.77 0.35
CA ASP A 51 6.29 -6.59 -0.17
C ASP A 51 5.56 -6.11 -1.41
N THR A 52 5.41 -4.79 -1.53
CA THR A 52 4.68 -4.16 -2.64
C THR A 52 5.57 -3.12 -3.30
N PRO A 53 5.40 -2.89 -4.61
CA PRO A 53 5.91 -1.68 -5.24
C PRO A 53 5.51 -0.43 -4.44
N GLY A 54 6.34 0.61 -4.51
CA GLY A 54 6.04 1.89 -3.88
C GLY A 54 5.18 2.78 -4.77
N PHE A 55 4.35 3.60 -4.14
CA PHE A 55 3.78 4.78 -4.81
C PHE A 55 4.89 5.78 -5.13
N ASP A 56 4.73 6.63 -6.14
CA ASP A 56 5.77 7.53 -6.66
C ASP A 56 6.99 6.80 -7.24
N ASP A 57 6.77 5.69 -7.93
CA ASP A 57 7.85 5.03 -8.69
C ASP A 57 8.08 5.76 -10.02
N THR A 58 9.34 5.99 -10.37
CA THR A 58 9.71 6.69 -11.61
C THR A 58 9.37 5.87 -12.87
N ASN A 59 9.29 4.54 -12.74
CA ASN A 59 9.10 3.59 -13.83
C ASN A 59 7.69 2.98 -13.83
N MET A 60 6.86 3.27 -12.82
CA MET A 60 5.53 2.67 -12.66
C MET A 60 4.52 3.68 -12.12
N SER A 61 3.39 3.83 -12.81
CA SER A 61 2.30 4.69 -12.34
C SER A 61 1.68 4.16 -11.03
N ASP A 62 1.23 5.07 -10.17
CA ASP A 62 0.54 4.70 -8.92
C ASP A 62 -0.67 3.78 -9.20
N THR A 63 -1.39 4.02 -10.29
CA THR A 63 -2.55 3.21 -10.70
C THR A 63 -2.17 1.78 -11.06
N ARG A 64 -0.99 1.58 -11.68
CA ARG A 64 -0.45 0.24 -11.93
C ARG A 64 -0.04 -0.46 -10.65
N VAL A 65 0.65 0.24 -9.73
CA VAL A 65 1.00 -0.30 -8.41
C VAL A 65 -0.25 -0.78 -7.69
N LEU A 66 -1.34 -0.01 -7.79
CA LEU A 66 -2.61 -0.34 -7.19
C LEU A 66 -3.31 -1.55 -7.80
N GLY A 67 -3.36 -1.65 -9.14
CA GLY A 67 -3.91 -2.82 -9.82
C GLY A 67 -3.23 -4.10 -9.35
N MET A 68 -1.90 -4.11 -9.30
CA MET A 68 -1.12 -5.27 -8.86
C MET A 68 -1.42 -5.71 -7.42
N ILE A 69 -1.66 -4.74 -6.52
CA ILE A 69 -2.03 -5.05 -5.12
C ILE A 69 -3.46 -5.63 -5.07
N ALA A 70 -4.38 -5.10 -5.87
CA ALA A 70 -5.75 -5.56 -5.92
C ALA A 70 -5.86 -6.99 -6.48
N ASP A 71 -5.15 -7.28 -7.56
CA ASP A 71 -5.13 -8.60 -8.19
C ASP A 71 -4.58 -9.64 -7.22
N TRP A 72 -3.48 -9.31 -6.54
CA TRP A 72 -2.90 -10.18 -5.52
C TRP A 72 -3.86 -10.45 -4.36
N LEU A 73 -4.59 -9.43 -3.90
CA LEU A 73 -5.59 -9.59 -2.83
C LEU A 73 -6.76 -10.48 -3.29
N LEU A 74 -7.21 -10.35 -4.53
CA LEU A 74 -8.28 -11.15 -5.11
C LEU A 74 -7.87 -12.63 -5.24
N GLU A 75 -6.70 -12.88 -5.81
CA GLU A 75 -6.15 -14.23 -5.97
C GLU A 75 -5.95 -14.90 -4.60
N THR A 76 -5.36 -14.18 -3.65
CA THR A 76 -5.09 -14.68 -2.30
C THR A 76 -6.38 -15.01 -1.55
N TYR A 77 -7.41 -14.18 -1.73
CA TYR A 77 -8.72 -14.46 -1.16
C TYR A 77 -9.36 -15.71 -1.77
N ASN A 78 -9.31 -15.87 -3.10
CA ASN A 78 -9.85 -17.06 -3.78
C ASN A 78 -9.19 -18.35 -3.26
N ASN A 79 -7.93 -18.26 -2.84
CA ASN A 79 -7.18 -19.32 -2.18
C ASN A 79 -7.41 -19.43 -0.66
N GLN A 80 -8.48 -18.80 -0.13
CA GLN A 80 -8.89 -18.79 1.28
C GLN A 80 -7.89 -18.16 2.27
N VAL A 81 -6.94 -17.36 1.78
CA VAL A 81 -6.01 -16.63 2.65
C VAL A 81 -6.57 -15.23 2.93
N LYS A 82 -6.73 -14.90 4.22
CA LYS A 82 -7.33 -13.63 4.65
C LYS A 82 -6.27 -12.59 4.99
N LEU A 83 -6.51 -11.34 4.59
CA LEU A 83 -5.69 -10.19 4.98
C LEU A 83 -5.86 -9.89 6.48
N ALA A 84 -4.79 -10.05 7.25
CA ALA A 84 -4.78 -9.78 8.69
C ALA A 84 -4.70 -8.27 9.02
N GLY A 85 -3.96 -7.51 8.23
CA GLY A 85 -3.84 -6.07 8.40
C GLY A 85 -2.90 -5.43 7.38
N ILE A 86 -2.84 -4.10 7.41
CA ILE A 86 -2.10 -3.30 6.43
C ILE A 86 -1.11 -2.40 7.16
N ILE A 87 0.15 -2.43 6.74
CA ILE A 87 1.18 -1.51 7.22
C ILE A 87 1.42 -0.44 6.17
N TYR A 88 1.15 0.82 6.51
CA TYR A 88 1.46 1.98 5.69
C TYR A 88 2.69 2.69 6.24
N MET A 89 3.76 2.80 5.44
CA MET A 89 5.02 3.38 5.89
C MET A 89 5.23 4.78 5.34
N HIS A 90 5.73 5.69 6.17
CA HIS A 90 6.04 7.07 5.83
C HIS A 90 7.40 7.48 6.41
N ARG A 91 8.23 8.20 5.64
CA ARG A 91 9.54 8.66 6.11
C ARG A 91 9.39 9.90 6.98
N ILE A 92 9.84 9.85 8.23
CA ILE A 92 9.82 11.03 9.10
C ILE A 92 10.82 12.12 8.66
N SER A 93 11.80 11.73 7.84
CA SER A 93 12.77 12.63 7.23
C SER A 93 12.18 13.59 6.21
N ASP A 94 10.98 13.31 5.69
CA ASP A 94 10.37 14.17 4.69
C ASP A 94 9.92 15.48 5.36
N ASN A 95 10.44 16.60 4.87
CA ASN A 95 10.23 17.91 5.50
C ASN A 95 8.84 18.50 5.19
N ARG A 96 8.05 17.87 4.32
CA ARG A 96 6.75 18.38 3.84
C ARG A 96 5.79 17.23 3.55
N MET A 97 4.57 17.34 4.08
CA MET A 97 3.40 16.54 3.68
C MET A 97 2.57 17.30 2.63
N ALA A 98 3.17 17.55 1.48
CA ALA A 98 2.56 18.28 0.37
C ALA A 98 2.90 17.61 -0.97
N GLY A 99 2.03 17.77 -1.97
CA GLY A 99 2.20 17.11 -3.26
C GLY A 99 1.98 15.59 -3.16
N THR A 100 2.93 14.83 -3.66
CA THR A 100 2.82 13.37 -3.87
C THR A 100 2.62 12.55 -2.58
N PRO A 101 3.33 12.79 -1.46
CA PRO A 101 3.06 12.09 -0.21
C PRO A 101 1.62 12.24 0.31
N LEU A 102 1.01 13.41 0.13
CA LEU A 102 -0.38 13.66 0.51
C LEU A 102 -1.36 12.97 -0.44
N LYS A 103 -1.09 12.98 -1.75
CA LYS A 103 -1.85 12.23 -2.75
C LYS A 103 -1.86 10.74 -2.42
N ASN A 104 -0.70 10.17 -2.09
CA ASN A 104 -0.55 8.74 -1.77
C ASN A 104 -1.25 8.35 -0.48
N LEU A 105 -1.21 9.19 0.53
CA LEU A 105 -1.96 8.98 1.76
C LEU A 105 -3.48 9.01 1.51
N LYS A 106 -3.97 9.98 0.73
CA LYS A 106 -5.39 10.07 0.37
C LYS A 106 -5.85 8.85 -0.42
N MET A 107 -5.06 8.46 -1.42
CA MET A 107 -5.28 7.27 -2.22
C MET A 107 -5.32 6.03 -1.32
N PHE A 108 -4.31 5.82 -0.48
CA PHE A 108 -4.29 4.74 0.52
C PHE A 108 -5.52 4.72 1.44
N ALA A 109 -5.92 5.88 1.96
CA ALA A 109 -7.09 6.00 2.83
C ALA A 109 -8.40 5.65 2.09
N GLN A 110 -8.53 6.06 0.82
CA GLN A 110 -9.66 5.69 -0.04
C GLN A 110 -9.71 4.17 -0.27
N LEU A 111 -8.55 3.54 -0.49
CA LEU A 111 -8.42 2.10 -0.73
C LEU A 111 -8.80 1.28 0.50
N CYS A 112 -8.33 1.67 1.69
CA CYS A 112 -8.68 0.97 2.92
C CYS A 112 -10.18 1.12 3.29
N GLY A 113 -10.82 2.20 2.84
CA GLY A 113 -12.18 2.54 3.24
C GLY A 113 -12.32 2.72 4.75
N THR A 114 -13.56 2.83 5.23
CA THR A 114 -13.85 2.95 6.68
C THR A 114 -13.74 1.61 7.40
N ALA A 115 -14.05 0.50 6.71
CA ALA A 115 -14.18 -0.82 7.33
C ALA A 115 -12.85 -1.55 7.58
N ALA A 116 -11.75 -1.14 6.95
CA ALA A 116 -10.43 -1.75 7.19
C ALA A 116 -9.46 -0.84 7.97
N ALA A 117 -9.89 0.37 8.35
CA ALA A 117 -9.03 1.35 9.00
C ALA A 117 -8.51 0.87 10.38
N ASP A 118 -9.28 0.09 11.10
CA ASP A 118 -8.90 -0.52 12.38
C ASP A 118 -7.84 -1.63 12.25
N ARG A 119 -7.63 -2.13 11.02
CA ARG A 119 -6.56 -3.07 10.66
C ARG A 119 -5.35 -2.38 10.02
N VAL A 120 -5.35 -1.05 9.96
CA VAL A 120 -4.21 -0.27 9.45
C VAL A 120 -3.27 0.10 10.60
N ILE A 121 -1.97 -0.09 10.35
CA ILE A 121 -0.89 0.48 11.16
C ILE A 121 -0.13 1.50 10.32
N LEU A 122 -0.18 2.75 10.74
CA LEU A 122 0.57 3.86 10.19
C LEU A 122 1.95 3.88 10.85
N VAL A 123 3.01 3.69 10.06
CA VAL A 123 4.37 3.50 10.54
C VAL A 123 5.26 4.62 10.04
N THR A 124 5.96 5.28 10.97
CA THR A 124 7.02 6.22 10.63
C THR A 124 8.38 5.52 10.57
N THR A 125 9.21 5.87 9.58
CA THR A 125 10.54 5.28 9.34
C THR A 125 11.62 6.36 9.24
N MET A 126 12.89 5.94 9.14
CA MET A 126 14.06 6.83 8.98
C MET A 126 14.31 7.79 10.14
N TRP A 127 13.97 7.37 11.37
CA TRP A 127 14.22 8.11 12.61
C TRP A 127 15.71 8.44 12.82
N GLY A 128 16.63 7.61 12.34
CA GLY A 128 18.07 7.89 12.38
C GLY A 128 18.56 9.00 11.44
N ARG A 129 17.69 9.58 10.60
CA ARG A 129 18.05 10.66 9.66
C ARG A 129 17.65 12.06 10.13
N VAL A 130 16.95 12.17 11.26
CA VAL A 130 16.51 13.45 11.83
C VAL A 130 16.85 13.50 13.32
N LYS A 131 16.93 14.72 13.86
CA LYS A 131 17.00 14.88 15.32
C LYS A 131 15.67 14.43 15.94
N GLN A 132 15.74 13.84 17.13
CA GLN A 132 14.59 13.26 17.83
C GLN A 132 13.46 14.27 18.07
N ASP A 133 13.80 15.49 18.45
CA ASP A 133 12.85 16.59 18.69
C ASP A 133 12.15 17.03 17.39
N VAL A 134 12.90 17.10 16.28
CA VAL A 134 12.36 17.41 14.96
C VAL A 134 11.42 16.30 14.48
N GLY A 135 11.85 15.03 14.60
CA GLY A 135 11.04 13.88 14.23
C GLY A 135 9.75 13.79 15.05
N ALA A 136 9.82 14.03 16.36
CA ALA A 136 8.66 14.02 17.24
C ALA A 136 7.63 15.10 16.86
N LYS A 137 8.07 16.33 16.55
CA LYS A 137 7.19 17.40 16.07
C LYS A 137 6.49 17.03 14.76
N ARG A 138 7.21 16.41 13.82
CA ARG A 138 6.62 15.95 12.55
C ARG A 138 5.64 14.81 12.74
N GLU A 139 5.93 13.87 13.63
CA GLU A 139 5.02 12.78 13.94
C GLU A 139 3.72 13.31 14.56
N GLU A 140 3.82 14.33 15.42
CA GLU A 140 2.64 14.99 15.98
C GLU A 140 1.81 15.70 14.91
N GLU A 141 2.45 16.37 13.96
CA GLU A 141 1.75 16.97 12.81
C GLU A 141 1.07 15.90 11.94
N LEU A 142 1.76 14.76 11.69
CA LEU A 142 1.17 13.62 11.00
C LEU A 142 -0.08 13.13 11.72
N LYS A 143 -0.02 12.89 13.03
CA LYS A 143 -1.14 12.38 13.84
C LYS A 143 -2.31 13.37 13.90
N SER A 144 -2.04 14.64 14.16
CA SER A 144 -3.06 15.66 14.42
C SER A 144 -3.76 16.17 13.16
N LYS A 145 -3.11 16.10 12.00
CA LYS A 145 -3.62 16.68 10.75
C LYS A 145 -3.82 15.66 9.64
N PHE A 146 -2.77 14.92 9.29
CA PHE A 146 -2.78 14.12 8.06
C PHE A 146 -3.37 12.73 8.26
N TRP A 147 -3.08 12.10 9.39
CA TRP A 147 -3.53 10.77 9.77
C TRP A 147 -4.76 10.79 10.67
N LYS A 148 -5.20 11.98 11.08
CA LYS A 148 -6.30 12.18 12.01
C LYS A 148 -7.54 11.35 11.63
N ASP A 149 -7.99 11.45 10.39
CA ASP A 149 -9.18 10.72 9.93
C ASP A 149 -9.05 9.19 10.03
N MET A 150 -7.83 8.65 9.83
CA MET A 150 -7.58 7.21 9.94
C MET A 150 -7.45 6.80 11.41
N ILE A 151 -6.80 7.62 12.23
CA ILE A 151 -6.66 7.40 13.68
C ILE A 151 -8.02 7.46 14.37
N ASP A 152 -8.87 8.43 14.01
CA ASP A 152 -10.25 8.55 14.48
C ASP A 152 -11.08 7.29 14.10
N LYS A 153 -10.67 6.59 13.01
CA LYS A 153 -11.21 5.28 12.59
C LYS A 153 -10.41 4.09 13.12
N LYS A 154 -9.69 4.27 14.23
CA LYS A 154 -8.94 3.24 14.98
C LYS A 154 -7.67 2.70 14.31
N ALA A 155 -7.15 3.36 13.28
CA ALA A 155 -5.81 3.02 12.77
C ALA A 155 -4.77 3.23 13.89
N LYS A 156 -3.87 2.25 14.05
CA LYS A 156 -2.79 2.33 15.04
C LYS A 156 -1.60 3.10 14.45
N VAL A 157 -0.79 3.72 15.31
CA VAL A 157 0.45 4.39 14.90
C VAL A 157 1.65 3.73 15.58
N ALA A 158 2.75 3.56 14.85
CA ALA A 158 4.00 2.99 15.37
C ALA A 158 5.25 3.62 14.74
N ARG A 159 6.39 3.47 15.40
CA ARG A 159 7.71 3.87 14.88
C ARG A 159 8.49 2.62 14.53
N PHE A 160 9.10 2.60 13.35
CA PHE A 160 10.05 1.57 12.96
C PHE A 160 11.48 2.09 13.12
N GLU A 161 12.20 1.50 14.07
CA GLU A 161 13.54 1.89 14.50
C GLU A 161 14.64 1.06 13.81
N ALA A 162 14.36 0.52 12.62
CA ALA A 162 15.30 -0.30 11.85
C ALA A 162 15.92 -1.44 12.68
N SER A 163 15.08 -2.19 13.38
CA SER A 163 15.49 -3.33 14.19
C SER A 163 14.51 -4.50 14.07
N PHE A 164 14.99 -5.72 14.35
CA PHE A 164 14.14 -6.91 14.42
C PHE A 164 13.00 -6.71 15.43
N ASP A 165 13.32 -6.19 16.62
CA ASP A 165 12.34 -6.02 17.70
C ASP A 165 11.28 -4.97 17.35
N SER A 166 11.66 -3.85 16.72
CA SER A 166 10.67 -2.84 16.28
C SER A 166 9.79 -3.37 15.16
N ALA A 167 10.33 -4.18 14.23
CA ALA A 167 9.53 -4.84 13.21
C ALA A 167 8.50 -5.79 13.84
N TRP A 168 8.91 -6.66 14.75
CA TRP A 168 8.01 -7.62 15.40
C TRP A 168 7.04 -6.98 16.38
N ALA A 169 7.40 -5.86 17.02
CA ALA A 169 6.45 -5.06 17.80
C ALA A 169 5.33 -4.49 16.90
N ILE A 170 5.65 -4.08 15.68
CA ILE A 170 4.66 -3.59 14.70
C ILE A 170 3.79 -4.75 14.19
N ILE A 171 4.40 -5.88 13.80
CA ILE A 171 3.66 -7.05 13.32
C ILE A 171 2.76 -7.59 14.45
N GLY A 172 3.24 -7.63 15.69
CA GLY A 172 2.48 -8.04 16.88
C GLY A 172 1.17 -7.28 17.07
N ARG A 173 1.16 -5.97 16.78
CA ARG A 173 -0.04 -5.13 16.86
C ARG A 173 -1.12 -5.48 15.83
N VAL A 174 -0.75 -6.21 14.76
CA VAL A 174 -1.70 -6.80 13.80
C VAL A 174 -2.36 -8.05 14.40
N TYR A 175 -1.69 -8.77 15.30
CA TYR A 175 -2.21 -9.98 15.96
C TYR A 175 -3.03 -9.72 17.22
N GLU A 176 -2.77 -8.64 17.96
CA GLU A 176 -3.51 -8.29 19.18
C GLU A 176 -5.06 -8.33 19.06
N PRO A 177 -5.70 -8.03 17.90
CA PRO A 177 -7.13 -8.17 17.74
C PRO A 177 -7.64 -9.62 17.61
N LEU A 178 -6.79 -10.63 17.42
CA LEU A 178 -7.21 -12.02 17.19
C LEU A 178 -7.82 -12.70 18.43
N GLU A 179 -7.71 -12.10 19.61
CA GLU A 179 -8.47 -12.52 20.81
C GLU A 179 -9.90 -11.93 20.86
N ARG A 180 -10.26 -11.02 19.94
CA ARG A 180 -11.68 -10.64 19.76
C ARG A 180 -12.36 -11.64 18.85
N GLU A 181 -12.95 -12.62 19.52
CA GLU A 181 -14.00 -13.52 19.04
C GLU A 181 -13.59 -14.47 17.91
N ALA A 182 -13.01 -15.60 18.32
CA ALA A 182 -13.12 -16.88 17.63
C ALA A 182 -14.57 -17.41 17.51
N VAL A 183 -15.61 -16.56 17.61
CA VAL A 183 -17.02 -16.96 17.71
C VAL A 183 -17.88 -16.49 16.54
N LEU A 184 -17.48 -15.51 15.72
CA LEU A 184 -18.33 -15.01 14.61
C LEU A 184 -18.06 -15.65 13.24
N LEU A 185 -17.10 -16.59 13.14
CA LEU A 185 -16.63 -17.10 11.85
C LEU A 185 -17.29 -18.41 11.37
N GLN A 186 -18.12 -19.07 12.18
CA GLN A 186 -18.75 -20.34 11.79
C GLN A 186 -20.20 -20.24 11.29
N GLU A 187 -20.90 -19.12 11.51
CA GLU A 187 -22.25 -18.93 10.97
C GLU A 187 -22.27 -18.19 9.62
N GLU A 188 -21.19 -17.52 9.21
CA GLU A 188 -21.14 -16.84 7.91
C GLU A 188 -20.85 -17.77 6.73
N LEU A 189 -20.49 -19.03 6.98
CA LEU A 189 -20.08 -19.99 5.95
C LEU A 189 -21.23 -20.46 5.04
N ALA A 190 -22.49 -20.31 5.46
CA ALA A 190 -23.65 -20.57 4.61
C ALA A 190 -24.03 -19.36 3.72
N ASP A 191 -23.60 -18.14 4.07
CA ASP A 191 -23.85 -16.91 3.30
C ASP A 191 -22.65 -16.49 2.41
N LEU A 192 -21.52 -17.18 2.52
CA LEU A 192 -20.21 -16.77 1.98
C LEU A 192 -20.01 -17.03 0.48
N GLN A 193 -21.01 -17.53 -0.24
CA GLN A 193 -21.05 -17.43 -1.71
C GLN A 193 -21.41 -16.01 -2.19
N LYS A 194 -21.96 -15.14 -1.32
CA LYS A 194 -22.35 -13.75 -1.66
C LYS A 194 -21.38 -12.66 -1.18
N LYS A 195 -20.45 -12.94 -0.25
CA LYS A 195 -19.81 -11.88 0.57
C LYS A 195 -18.52 -11.25 0.02
N LEU A 196 -17.87 -11.77 -1.00
CA LEU A 196 -16.68 -11.09 -1.59
C LEU A 196 -17.02 -9.82 -2.35
N SER A 197 -18.11 -9.89 -3.12
CA SER A 197 -18.69 -8.78 -3.87
C SER A 197 -19.49 -7.81 -2.99
N GLU A 198 -19.60 -8.09 -1.68
CA GLU A 198 -20.31 -7.27 -0.70
C GLU A 198 -19.51 -6.94 0.58
N THR A 199 -18.25 -7.37 0.74
CA THR A 199 -17.44 -6.75 1.80
C THR A 199 -17.27 -5.27 1.45
N GLY A 200 -17.81 -4.39 2.31
CA GLY A 200 -17.81 -2.95 2.05
C GLY A 200 -16.41 -2.41 1.73
N ALA A 201 -15.36 -2.98 2.33
CA ALA A 201 -13.97 -2.64 2.03
C ALA A 201 -13.51 -3.15 0.65
N GLY A 202 -13.73 -4.41 0.31
CA GLY A 202 -13.27 -5.00 -0.96
C GLY A 202 -14.00 -4.44 -2.19
N LYS A 203 -15.32 -4.26 -2.10
CA LYS A 203 -16.13 -3.64 -3.15
C LYS A 203 -15.80 -2.16 -3.32
N THR A 204 -15.60 -1.43 -2.23
CA THR A 204 -15.20 -0.02 -2.29
C THR A 204 -13.79 0.12 -2.84
N LEU A 205 -12.85 -0.73 -2.43
CA LEU A 205 -11.49 -0.78 -2.95
C LEU A 205 -11.51 -1.00 -4.47
N TYR A 206 -12.12 -2.09 -4.94
CA TYR A 206 -12.19 -2.43 -6.35
C TYR A 206 -12.95 -1.37 -7.18
N ASN A 207 -14.10 -0.87 -6.70
CA ASN A 207 -14.86 0.16 -7.40
C ASN A 207 -14.12 1.51 -7.44
N THR A 208 -13.40 1.87 -6.38
CA THR A 208 -12.58 3.09 -6.35
C THR A 208 -11.41 2.95 -7.32
N LEU A 209 -10.80 1.77 -7.39
CA LEU A 209 -9.73 1.45 -8.33
C LEU A 209 -10.20 1.53 -9.79
N GLN A 210 -11.32 0.89 -10.12
CA GLN A 210 -11.91 0.95 -11.46
C GLN A 210 -12.26 2.39 -11.85
N LYS A 211 -12.88 3.17 -10.95
CA LYS A 211 -13.18 4.58 -11.20
C LYS A 211 -11.93 5.43 -11.45
N GLN A 212 -10.86 5.22 -10.70
CA GLN A 212 -9.61 5.96 -10.91
C GLN A 212 -8.92 5.58 -12.22
N LEU A 213 -8.95 4.29 -12.58
CA LEU A 213 -8.44 3.81 -13.87
C LEU A 213 -9.24 4.38 -15.04
N ASP A 214 -10.57 4.43 -14.94
CA ASP A 214 -11.43 4.99 -15.98
C ASP A 214 -11.23 6.50 -16.14
N GLU A 215 -11.05 7.22 -15.03
CA GLU A 215 -10.78 8.65 -15.05
C GLU A 215 -9.40 8.97 -15.64
N GLU A 216 -8.37 8.18 -15.32
CA GLU A 216 -7.04 8.31 -15.94
C GLU A 216 -7.10 8.03 -17.46
N LYS A 217 -7.81 6.97 -17.88
CA LYS A 217 -8.04 6.68 -19.30
C LYS A 217 -8.76 7.83 -20.01
N ARG A 218 -9.76 8.42 -19.36
CA ARG A 218 -10.51 9.57 -19.91
C ARG A 218 -9.58 10.77 -20.08
N LEU A 219 -8.80 11.12 -19.07
CA LEU A 219 -7.88 12.27 -19.12
C LEU A 219 -6.78 12.07 -20.17
N LEU A 220 -6.20 10.87 -20.26
CA LEU A 220 -5.20 10.56 -21.30
C LEU A 220 -5.79 10.70 -22.70
N LYS A 221 -7.04 10.25 -22.89
CA LYS A 221 -7.74 10.41 -24.17
C LYS A 221 -8.04 11.87 -24.48
N GLU A 222 -8.51 12.66 -23.52
CA GLU A 222 -8.77 14.09 -23.70
C GLU A 222 -7.48 14.86 -24.05
N LEU A 223 -6.37 14.57 -23.38
CA LEU A 223 -5.06 15.15 -23.69
C LEU A 223 -4.55 14.73 -25.06
N TYR A 224 -4.79 13.47 -25.46
CA TYR A 224 -4.44 12.97 -26.80
C TYR A 224 -5.22 13.72 -27.89
N ASP A 225 -6.55 13.82 -27.74
CA ASP A 225 -7.42 14.52 -28.69
C ASP A 225 -7.03 16.01 -28.81
N GLU A 226 -6.62 16.63 -27.70
CA GLU A 226 -6.14 18.02 -27.68
C GLU A 226 -4.76 18.18 -28.33
N ALA A 227 -3.84 17.24 -28.11
CA ALA A 227 -2.53 17.23 -28.76
C ALA A 227 -2.64 17.05 -30.28
N GLU A 228 -3.61 16.25 -30.76
CA GLU A 228 -3.93 16.14 -32.19
C GLU A 228 -4.50 17.45 -32.75
N ARG A 229 -5.39 18.14 -32.01
CA ARG A 229 -5.93 19.44 -32.44
C ARG A 229 -4.88 20.54 -32.52
N GLN A 230 -3.86 20.47 -31.68
CA GLN A 230 -2.75 21.43 -31.64
C GLN A 230 -1.59 21.06 -32.59
N ASP A 231 -1.76 20.00 -33.40
CA ASP A 231 -0.77 19.51 -34.36
C ASP A 231 0.61 19.28 -33.72
N ASN A 232 0.61 18.72 -32.51
CA ASN A 232 1.81 18.36 -31.76
C ASN A 232 2.04 16.83 -31.81
N PRO A 233 2.67 16.32 -32.88
CA PRO A 233 2.78 14.89 -33.13
C PRO A 233 3.64 14.15 -32.10
N THR A 234 4.62 14.84 -31.49
CA THR A 234 5.47 14.26 -30.45
C THR A 234 4.67 14.01 -29.17
N LEU A 235 3.87 14.99 -28.74
CA LEU A 235 3.02 14.86 -27.55
C LEU A 235 1.90 13.84 -27.76
N ALA A 236 1.29 13.82 -28.96
CA ALA A 236 0.25 12.85 -29.30
C ALA A 236 0.79 11.40 -29.31
N ALA A 237 1.99 11.18 -29.85
CA ALA A 237 2.64 9.86 -29.82
C ALA A 237 2.95 9.39 -28.39
N ASP A 238 3.44 10.28 -27.52
CA ASP A 238 3.72 9.96 -26.12
C ASP A 238 2.44 9.62 -25.34
N LEU A 239 1.37 10.41 -25.51
CA LEU A 239 0.09 10.17 -24.85
C LEU A 239 -0.60 8.89 -25.35
N LYS A 240 -0.46 8.58 -26.65
CA LYS A 240 -0.96 7.32 -27.22
C LYS A 240 -0.24 6.11 -26.63
N ASN A 241 1.09 6.17 -26.51
CA ASN A 241 1.87 5.11 -25.89
C ASN A 241 1.46 4.91 -24.42
N GLN A 242 1.24 5.99 -23.67
CA GLN A 242 0.73 5.91 -22.29
C GLN A 242 -0.67 5.30 -22.22
N TYR A 243 -1.57 5.72 -23.12
CA TYR A 243 -2.92 5.15 -23.21
C TYR A 243 -2.92 3.66 -23.56
N GLU A 244 -2.08 3.23 -24.51
CA GLU A 244 -1.93 1.83 -24.88
C GLU A 244 -1.31 0.98 -23.76
N GLN A 245 -0.34 1.52 -23.01
CA GLN A 245 0.18 0.84 -21.81
C GLN A 245 -0.90 0.67 -20.74
N VAL A 246 -1.70 1.71 -20.47
CA VAL A 246 -2.82 1.62 -19.51
C VAL A 246 -3.89 0.63 -20.01
N ARG A 247 -4.16 0.59 -21.32
CA ARG A 247 -5.14 -0.32 -21.94
C ARG A 247 -4.68 -1.77 -21.96
N HIS A 248 -3.42 -2.05 -22.30
CA HIS A 248 -2.89 -3.41 -22.38
C HIS A 248 -2.79 -4.03 -20.97
N ASN A 249 -2.37 -3.24 -19.99
CA ASN A 249 -2.42 -3.63 -18.58
C ASN A 249 -3.86 -3.81 -18.06
N SER A 250 -4.88 -3.32 -18.79
CA SER A 250 -6.29 -3.53 -18.45
C SER A 250 -6.94 -4.73 -19.14
N SER A 251 -6.32 -5.28 -20.20
CA SER A 251 -6.85 -6.44 -20.94
C SER A 251 -6.32 -7.77 -20.42
N ASP A 252 -5.24 -7.73 -19.64
CA ASP A 252 -4.72 -8.87 -18.87
C ASP A 252 -5.26 -8.91 -17.42
N LEU A 253 -6.18 -7.99 -17.07
CA LEU A 253 -7.04 -7.98 -15.87
C LEU A 253 -8.30 -8.85 -16.07
#